data_AF-A0A817RZI5-F1
#
_entry.id   AF-A0A817RZI5-F1
#
_cell.length_a   1.000
_cell.length_b   1.000
_cell.length_c   1.000
_cell.angle_alpha   90.00
_cell.angle_beta   90.00
_cell.angle_gamma   90.00
#
_symmetry.space_group_name_H-M   'P 1'
#
loop_
_entity.id
_entity.type
_entity.pdbx_description
1 polymer ?
#
loop_
_entity_poly.entity_id
_entity_poly.type
_entity_poly.pdbx_seq_one_letter_code
_entity_poly.pdbx_strand_id
1 'polypeptide(L)'
;MDIDKNNKIFTELYTNIKQQAEKSLTNLVEHAYEIENFLKKNFFSNNEIIIMENLNSSNHHLNLIIQPVQNYLRDFIEIVEHLTIWLELEIPSYSDNNDFCIIVQNEILDEIASMKSNCIAYMSQIVDYREQRALANKELFKRPQFDDNYHLISNLDYQLYRNLKLMLMDIKSYILRICNILTKNKDLFNRQSFHHQHVNNYF
;
A
#
# COMPACT_ATOMS: atom_id res chain seq x y z
N MET A 1 -30.21 -13.87 20.98
CA MET A 1 -29.55 -13.10 19.90
C MET A 1 -30.24 -13.51 18.62
N ASP A 2 -30.79 -12.57 17.86
CA ASP A 2 -31.63 -12.88 16.69
C ASP A 2 -30.73 -13.30 15.52
N ILE A 3 -30.56 -14.61 15.33
CA ILE A 3 -29.60 -15.22 14.42
C ILE A 3 -29.90 -14.80 12.97
N ASP A 4 -31.16 -14.74 12.59
CA ASP A 4 -31.59 -14.35 11.24
C ASP A 4 -31.26 -12.90 10.91
N LYS A 5 -31.40 -12.00 11.89
CA LYS A 5 -31.02 -10.60 11.74
C LYS A 5 -29.51 -10.45 11.54
N ASN A 6 -28.71 -11.19 12.30
CA ASN A 6 -27.25 -11.14 12.17
C ASN A 6 -26.77 -11.73 10.85
N ASN A 7 -27.39 -12.82 10.38
CA ASN A 7 -27.07 -13.44 9.09
C ASN A 7 -27.38 -12.49 7.92
N LYS A 8 -28.49 -11.75 8.00
CA LYS A 8 -28.85 -10.73 6.99
C LYS A 8 -27.82 -9.60 6.94
N ILE A 9 -27.42 -9.07 8.11
CA ILE A 9 -26.40 -8.01 8.20
C ILE A 9 -25.06 -8.50 7.66
N PHE A 10 -24.64 -9.72 8.02
CA PHE A 10 -23.41 -10.31 7.51
C PHE A 10 -23.41 -10.43 5.98
N THR A 11 -24.51 -10.92 5.40
CA THR A 11 -24.65 -11.09 3.95
C THR A 11 -24.57 -9.74 3.22
N GLU A 12 -25.18 -8.70 3.77
CA GLU A 12 -25.11 -7.34 3.23
C GLU A 12 -23.67 -6.80 3.27
N LEU A 13 -22.98 -6.95 4.41
CA LEU A 13 -21.58 -6.53 4.56
C LEU A 13 -20.65 -7.27 3.60
N TYR A 14 -20.80 -8.60 3.47
CA TYR A 14 -20.02 -9.42 2.54
C TYR A 14 -20.22 -8.96 1.09
N THR A 15 -21.48 -8.74 0.68
CA THR A 15 -21.80 -8.29 -0.68
C THR A 15 -21.16 -6.93 -0.99
N ASN A 16 -21.20 -6.00 -0.03
CA ASN A 16 -20.58 -4.68 -0.17
C ASN A 16 -19.05 -4.78 -0.30
N ILE A 17 -18.40 -5.58 0.56
CA ILE A 17 -16.94 -5.78 0.51
C ILE A 17 -16.52 -6.39 -0.82
N LYS A 18 -17.25 -7.39 -1.31
CA LYS A 18 -16.98 -8.03 -2.59
C LYS A 18 -17.09 -7.05 -3.76
N GLN A 19 -18.17 -6.27 -3.83
CA GLN A 19 -18.34 -5.24 -4.86
C GLN A 19 -17.24 -4.16 -4.79
N GLN A 20 -16.84 -3.77 -3.58
CA GLN A 20 -15.78 -2.80 -3.38
C GLN A 20 -14.40 -3.34 -3.80
N ALA A 21 -14.10 -4.60 -3.49
CA ALA A 21 -12.88 -5.28 -3.92
C ALA A 21 -12.81 -5.41 -5.45
N GLU A 22 -13.89 -5.84 -6.11
CA GLU A 22 -13.98 -5.96 -7.57
C GLU A 22 -13.81 -4.60 -8.28
N LYS A 23 -14.45 -3.55 -7.74
CA LYS A 23 -14.28 -2.18 -8.24
C LYS A 23 -12.84 -1.70 -8.07
N SER A 24 -12.24 -1.95 -6.91
CA SER A 24 -10.86 -1.57 -6.61
C SER A 24 -9.88 -2.28 -7.55
N LEU A 25 -10.13 -3.55 -7.88
CA LEU A 25 -9.34 -4.33 -8.85
C LEU A 25 -9.35 -3.76 -10.25
N THR A 26 -10.49 -3.26 -10.69
CA THR A 26 -10.64 -2.66 -12.03
C THR A 26 -9.79 -1.40 -12.16
N ASN A 27 -9.62 -0.66 -11.05
CA ASN A 27 -8.89 0.60 -11.03
C ASN A 27 -7.40 0.46 -10.66
N LEU A 28 -6.95 -0.70 -10.16
CA LEU A 28 -5.55 -0.93 -9.75
C LEU A 28 -4.57 -0.63 -10.91
N VAL A 29 -4.89 -1.08 -12.13
CA VAL A 29 -4.01 -0.89 -13.29
C VAL A 29 -3.90 0.58 -13.67
N GLU A 30 -5.00 1.33 -13.57
CA GLU A 30 -5.00 2.78 -13.78
C GLU A 30 -4.12 3.47 -12.74
N HIS A 31 -4.19 3.08 -11.46
CA HIS A 31 -3.32 3.60 -10.41
C HIS A 31 -1.83 3.34 -10.70
N ALA A 32 -1.46 2.15 -11.18
CA ALA A 32 -0.07 1.88 -11.59
C ALA A 32 0.39 2.78 -12.75
N TYR A 33 -0.51 3.05 -13.70
CA TYR A 33 -0.23 3.97 -14.81
C TYR A 33 -0.05 5.42 -14.34
N GLU A 34 -0.88 5.88 -13.42
CA GLU A 34 -0.74 7.20 -12.79
C GLU A 34 0.59 7.35 -12.04
N ILE A 35 0.97 6.33 -11.26
CA ILE A 35 2.26 6.30 -10.55
C ILE A 35 3.42 6.34 -11.54
N GLU A 36 3.36 5.59 -12.64
CA GLU A 36 4.38 5.61 -13.69
C GLU A 36 4.55 7.01 -14.31
N ASN A 37 3.45 7.69 -14.61
CA ASN A 37 3.48 9.05 -15.13
C ASN A 37 4.02 10.04 -14.10
N PHE A 38 3.63 9.88 -12.84
CA PHE A 38 4.14 10.69 -11.74
C PHE A 38 5.66 10.52 -11.56
N LEU A 39 6.15 9.27 -11.62
CA LEU A 39 7.58 8.95 -11.55
C LEU A 39 8.34 9.64 -12.68
N LYS A 40 7.87 9.50 -13.92
CA LYS A 40 8.49 10.14 -15.10
C LYS A 40 8.54 11.65 -14.98
N LYS A 41 7.49 12.28 -14.43
CA LYS A 41 7.39 13.74 -14.32
C LYS A 41 8.29 14.32 -13.22
N ASN A 42 8.39 13.64 -12.07
CA ASN A 42 8.97 14.21 -10.86
C ASN A 42 10.37 13.67 -10.51
N PHE A 43 10.82 12.60 -11.16
CA PHE A 43 12.12 11.96 -10.89
C PHE A 43 12.97 11.81 -12.16
N PHE A 44 13.66 12.89 -12.58
CA PHE A 44 14.60 12.90 -13.71
C PHE A 44 16.06 12.81 -13.25
N SER A 45 16.88 12.09 -14.04
CA SER A 45 18.16 11.49 -13.60
C SER A 45 19.35 12.43 -13.36
N ASN A 46 19.31 13.72 -13.73
CA ASN A 46 20.58 14.45 -13.93
C ASN A 46 20.80 15.74 -13.13
N ASN A 47 19.86 16.27 -12.33
CA ASN A 47 20.08 17.50 -11.55
C ASN A 47 19.54 17.42 -10.11
N GLU A 48 19.67 16.26 -9.46
CA GLU A 48 19.09 15.96 -8.13
C GLU A 48 19.78 16.68 -6.95
N ILE A 49 20.80 17.52 -7.19
CA ILE A 49 21.67 18.11 -6.15
C ILE A 49 21.32 19.58 -5.81
N ILE A 50 20.58 20.29 -6.67
CA ILE A 50 20.46 21.77 -6.58
C ILE A 50 19.27 22.26 -5.73
N ILE A 51 18.39 21.36 -5.27
CA ILE A 51 17.12 21.74 -4.58
C ILE A 51 17.29 21.89 -3.05
N MET A 52 18.49 21.69 -2.50
CA MET A 52 18.73 21.59 -1.04
C MET A 52 19.20 22.90 -0.39
N GLU A 53 18.81 24.05 -0.92
CA GLU A 53 19.27 25.36 -0.44
C GLU A 53 18.34 26.01 0.61
N ASN A 54 17.31 25.34 1.12
CA ASN A 54 16.41 25.93 2.12
C ASN A 54 16.67 25.41 3.54
N LEU A 55 17.63 26.07 4.19
CA LEU A 55 18.19 25.71 5.50
C LEU A 55 17.26 26.00 6.67
N ASN A 56 16.30 26.92 6.51
CA ASN A 56 15.46 27.39 7.61
C ASN A 56 13.95 27.10 7.43
N SER A 57 13.51 26.70 6.23
CA SER A 57 12.12 26.34 5.93
C SER A 57 12.01 24.87 5.53
N SER A 58 10.77 24.35 5.46
CA SER A 58 10.53 23.01 4.92
C SER A 58 10.90 22.96 3.43
N ASN A 59 11.55 21.88 2.98
CA ASN A 59 11.87 21.72 1.57
C ASN A 59 10.57 21.65 0.72
N HIS A 60 10.26 22.74 0.03
CA HIS A 60 9.00 22.89 -0.72
C HIS A 60 8.87 21.88 -1.85
N HIS A 61 9.96 21.56 -2.54
CA HIS A 61 9.96 20.55 -3.60
C HIS A 61 9.65 19.16 -3.04
N LEU A 62 10.27 18.78 -1.92
CA LEU A 62 9.93 17.53 -1.26
C LEU A 62 8.48 17.51 -0.79
N ASN A 63 7.95 18.59 -0.22
CA ASN A 63 6.56 18.66 0.19
C ASN A 63 5.58 18.44 -1.00
N LEU A 64 5.90 18.96 -2.20
CA LEU A 64 5.10 18.73 -3.41
C LEU A 64 5.09 17.26 -3.86
N ILE A 65 6.11 16.48 -3.49
CA ILE A 65 6.21 15.05 -3.82
C ILE A 65 5.63 14.19 -2.69
N ILE A 66 5.89 14.53 -1.43
CA ILE A 66 5.43 13.79 -0.25
C ILE A 66 3.92 13.63 -0.27
N GLN A 67 3.17 14.71 -0.52
CA GLN A 67 1.71 14.67 -0.42
C GLN A 67 1.09 13.68 -1.43
N PRO A 68 1.42 13.71 -2.73
CA PRO A 68 1.00 12.66 -3.68
C PRO A 68 1.42 11.25 -3.25
N VAL A 69 2.66 11.05 -2.81
CA VAL A 69 3.15 9.72 -2.39
C VAL A 69 2.35 9.18 -1.20
N GLN A 70 2.06 10.02 -0.20
CA GLN A 70 1.23 9.64 0.95
C GLN A 70 -0.20 9.26 0.53
N ASN A 71 -0.76 9.94 -0.46
CA ASN A 71 -2.07 9.58 -1.00
C ASN A 71 -2.03 8.21 -1.68
N TYR A 72 -1.05 7.98 -2.58
CA TYR A 72 -0.89 6.67 -3.22
C TYR A 72 -0.68 5.52 -2.21
N LEU A 73 0.09 5.76 -1.14
CA LEU A 73 0.27 4.79 -0.06
C LEU A 73 -1.05 4.49 0.66
N ARG A 74 -1.83 5.52 1.01
CA ARG A 74 -3.11 5.36 1.70
C ARG A 74 -4.11 4.60 0.84
N ASP A 75 -4.25 5.01 -0.41
CA ASP A 75 -5.18 4.39 -1.36
C ASP A 75 -4.80 2.92 -1.57
N PHE A 76 -3.52 2.62 -1.74
CA PHE A 76 -3.04 1.23 -1.84
C PHE A 76 -3.35 0.40 -0.60
N ILE A 77 -3.09 0.93 0.61
CA ILE A 77 -3.37 0.22 1.87
C ILE A 77 -4.87 -0.07 2.01
N GLU A 78 -5.74 0.88 1.69
CA GLU A 78 -7.19 0.70 1.73
C GLU A 78 -7.67 -0.36 0.73
N ILE A 79 -7.15 -0.32 -0.50
CA ILE A 79 -7.45 -1.31 -1.53
C ILE A 79 -7.02 -2.71 -1.09
N VAL A 80 -5.80 -2.85 -0.58
CA VAL A 80 -5.27 -4.12 -0.11
C VAL A 80 -6.09 -4.66 1.05
N GLU A 81 -6.55 -3.80 1.96
CA GLU A 81 -7.39 -4.25 3.08
C GLU A 81 -8.71 -4.88 2.62
N HIS A 82 -9.40 -4.23 1.68
CA HIS A 82 -10.62 -4.78 1.11
C HIS A 82 -10.36 -6.12 0.40
N LEU A 83 -9.22 -6.24 -0.29
CA LEU A 83 -8.82 -7.48 -0.96
C LEU A 83 -8.52 -8.61 0.03
N THR A 84 -7.78 -8.32 1.10
CA THR A 84 -7.47 -9.30 2.14
C THR A 84 -8.74 -9.87 2.75
N ILE A 85 -9.67 -8.99 3.19
CA ILE A 85 -10.94 -9.43 3.78
C ILE A 85 -11.76 -10.27 2.79
N TRP A 86 -11.85 -9.83 1.53
CA TRP A 86 -12.57 -10.59 0.52
C TRP A 86 -11.96 -11.98 0.29
N LEU A 87 -10.64 -12.07 0.14
CA LEU A 87 -9.92 -13.32 -0.08
C LEU A 87 -10.04 -14.27 1.11
N GLU A 88 -9.94 -13.76 2.34
CA GLU A 88 -10.13 -14.55 3.57
C GLU A 88 -11.54 -15.16 3.65
N LEU A 89 -12.57 -14.40 3.25
CA LEU A 89 -13.96 -14.86 3.27
C LEU A 89 -14.27 -15.91 2.19
N GLU A 90 -13.46 -16.01 1.14
CA GLU A 90 -13.60 -17.05 0.11
C GLU A 90 -12.91 -18.36 0.52
N ILE A 91 -11.98 -18.35 1.49
CA ILE A 91 -11.30 -19.57 1.96
C ILE A 91 -12.29 -20.47 2.72
N PRO A 92 -12.50 -21.72 2.27
CA PRO A 92 -13.42 -22.64 2.93
C PRO A 92 -12.89 -23.14 4.27
N SER A 93 -13.79 -23.37 5.24
CA SER A 93 -13.45 -23.77 6.61
C SER A 93 -13.04 -25.24 6.78
N TYR A 94 -13.44 -26.14 5.87
CA TYR A 94 -13.04 -27.54 5.85
C TYR A 94 -12.93 -28.04 4.40
N SER A 95 -11.90 -28.85 4.15
CA SER A 95 -11.61 -29.43 2.84
C SER A 95 -11.18 -30.87 3.06
N ASP A 96 -12.02 -31.84 2.72
CA ASP A 96 -11.66 -33.25 2.90
C ASP A 96 -10.68 -33.74 1.82
N ASN A 97 -10.32 -32.92 0.80
CA ASN A 97 -9.43 -33.31 -0.31
C ASN A 97 -8.77 -32.12 -1.09
N ASN A 98 -8.83 -30.87 -0.62
CA ASN A 98 -8.41 -29.66 -1.35
C ASN A 98 -7.34 -28.81 -0.62
N ASP A 99 -6.57 -29.40 0.29
CA ASP A 99 -5.62 -28.67 1.16
C ASP A 99 -4.57 -27.87 0.37
N PHE A 100 -4.17 -28.36 -0.81
CA PHE A 100 -3.25 -27.64 -1.69
C PHE A 100 -3.78 -26.27 -2.13
N CYS A 101 -5.06 -26.18 -2.51
CA CYS A 101 -5.65 -24.90 -2.95
C CYS A 101 -5.72 -23.91 -1.79
N ILE A 102 -6.03 -24.40 -0.58
CA ILE A 102 -6.08 -23.58 0.63
C ILE A 102 -4.67 -23.08 0.99
N ILE A 103 -3.64 -23.92 0.87
CA ILE A 103 -2.24 -23.51 1.09
C ILE A 103 -1.86 -22.39 0.12
N VAL A 104 -2.12 -22.55 -1.18
CA VAL A 104 -1.82 -21.51 -2.18
C VAL A 104 -2.58 -20.21 -1.90
N GLN A 105 -3.84 -20.28 -1.47
CA GLN A 105 -4.63 -19.10 -1.10
C GLN A 105 -4.03 -18.37 0.13
N ASN A 106 -3.59 -19.11 1.14
CA ASN A 106 -2.93 -18.53 2.32
C ASN A 106 -1.58 -17.89 1.95
N GLU A 107 -0.77 -18.51 1.09
CA GLU A 107 0.48 -17.92 0.61
C GLU A 107 0.25 -16.58 -0.11
N ILE A 108 -0.82 -16.49 -0.91
CA ILE A 108 -1.22 -15.25 -1.58
C ILE A 108 -1.63 -14.19 -0.55
N LEU A 109 -2.40 -14.55 0.47
CA LEU A 109 -2.79 -13.65 1.56
C LEU A 109 -1.56 -13.12 2.32
N ASP A 110 -0.61 -14.00 2.65
CA ASP A 110 0.62 -13.63 3.33
C ASP A 110 1.47 -12.65 2.48
N GLU A 111 1.57 -12.89 1.17
CA GLU A 111 2.25 -11.97 0.25
C GLU A 111 1.58 -10.59 0.24
N ILE A 112 0.25 -10.54 0.11
CA ILE A 112 -0.54 -9.29 0.12
C ILE A 112 -0.39 -8.56 1.46
N ALA A 113 -0.44 -9.29 2.58
CA ALA A 113 -0.27 -8.73 3.92
C ALA A 113 1.14 -8.13 4.11
N SER A 114 2.17 -8.80 3.57
CA SER A 114 3.54 -8.28 3.57
C SER A 114 3.65 -6.96 2.80
N MET A 115 3.02 -6.86 1.63
CA MET A 115 2.97 -5.62 0.83
C MET A 115 2.31 -4.47 1.63
N LYS A 116 1.19 -4.73 2.30
CA LYS A 116 0.52 -3.75 3.18
C LYS A 116 1.44 -3.28 4.30
N SER A 117 2.10 -4.22 4.99
CA SER A 117 3.04 -3.93 6.08
C SER A 117 4.16 -3.00 5.62
N ASN A 118 4.75 -3.28 4.45
CA ASN A 118 5.78 -2.42 3.86
C ASN A 118 5.26 -1.00 3.59
N CYS A 119 4.05 -0.84 3.04
CA CYS A 119 3.45 0.47 2.82
C CYS A 119 3.16 1.24 4.12
N ILE A 120 2.74 0.56 5.19
CA ILE A 120 2.59 1.18 6.52
C ILE A 120 3.94 1.65 7.05
N ALA A 121 4.99 0.83 6.92
CA ALA A 121 6.34 1.22 7.31
C ALA A 121 6.84 2.44 6.51
N TYR A 122 6.50 2.53 5.22
CA TYR A 122 6.82 3.69 4.38
C TYR A 122 6.15 4.98 4.88
N MET A 123 4.90 4.89 5.32
CA MET A 123 4.21 6.04 5.95
C MET A 123 4.92 6.52 7.21
N SER A 124 5.39 5.60 8.06
CA SER A 124 6.18 5.94 9.26
C SER A 124 7.50 6.62 8.90
N GLN A 125 8.23 6.10 7.89
CA GLN A 125 9.50 6.70 7.44
C GLN A 125 9.34 8.17 6.98
N ILE A 126 8.20 8.52 6.36
CA ILE A 126 7.92 9.89 5.95
C ILE A 126 7.72 10.81 7.18
N VAL A 127 7.08 10.30 8.24
CA VAL A 127 6.91 11.02 9.50
C VAL A 127 8.25 11.20 10.20
N ASP A 128 9.03 10.11 10.31
CA ASP A 128 10.36 10.12 10.94
C ASP A 128 11.29 11.15 10.28
N TYR A 129 11.25 11.26 8.95
CA TYR A 129 12.00 12.31 8.25
C TYR A 129 11.63 13.72 8.74
N ARG A 130 10.33 14.01 8.93
CA ARG A 130 9.90 15.34 9.38
C ARG A 130 10.41 15.64 10.78
N GLU A 131 10.39 14.64 11.66
CA GLU A 131 10.92 14.76 13.02
C GLU A 131 12.43 14.96 13.02
N GLN A 132 13.17 14.09 12.31
CA GLN A 132 14.63 14.16 12.20
C GLN A 132 15.09 15.49 11.59
N ARG A 133 14.41 15.97 10.54
CA ARG A 133 14.72 17.26 9.94
C ARG A 133 14.43 18.43 10.88
N ALA A 134 13.34 18.37 11.64
CA ALA A 134 13.04 19.40 12.65
C ALA A 134 14.10 19.45 13.76
N LEU A 135 14.58 18.29 14.20
CA LEU A 135 15.69 18.19 15.16
C LEU A 135 16.99 18.74 14.58
N ALA A 136 17.33 18.40 13.33
CA ALA A 136 18.51 18.93 12.65
C ALA A 136 18.46 20.46 12.52
N ASN A 137 17.30 21.02 12.14
CA ASN A 137 17.09 22.47 12.11
C ASN A 137 17.26 23.14 13.48
N LYS A 138 16.78 22.49 14.55
CA LYS A 138 16.93 22.98 15.91
C LYS A 138 18.41 23.03 16.33
N GLU A 139 19.19 22.02 15.98
CA GLU A 139 20.64 22.00 16.26
C GLU A 139 21.39 23.02 15.41
N LEU A 140 21.03 23.18 14.14
CA LEU A 140 21.56 24.24 13.28
C LEU A 140 21.35 25.63 13.89
N PHE A 141 20.13 25.93 14.35
CA PHE A 141 19.80 27.21 14.97
C PHE A 141 20.61 27.47 16.25
N LYS A 142 20.85 26.43 17.07
CA LYS A 142 21.65 26.55 18.29
C LYS A 142 23.14 26.75 18.00
N ARG A 143 23.66 26.14 16.93
CA ARG A 143 25.09 26.06 16.64
C ARG A 143 25.37 26.22 15.14
N PRO A 144 25.19 27.43 14.58
CA PRO A 144 25.38 27.69 13.15
C PRO A 144 26.83 27.60 12.69
N GLN A 145 27.81 27.61 13.60
CA GLN A 145 29.23 27.51 13.30
C GLN A 145 29.69 26.10 12.88
N PHE A 146 28.82 25.09 13.00
CA PHE A 146 29.15 23.71 12.59
C PHE A 146 28.51 23.40 11.24
N ASP A 147 29.34 23.37 10.20
CA ASP A 147 28.93 23.07 8.82
C ASP A 147 28.25 21.68 8.69
N ASP A 148 28.60 20.74 9.57
CA ASP A 148 27.98 19.40 9.64
C ASP A 148 26.45 19.45 9.78
N ASN A 149 25.89 20.47 10.44
CA ASN A 149 24.45 20.62 10.60
C ASN A 149 23.77 20.91 9.24
N TYR A 150 24.43 21.67 8.35
CA TYR A 150 23.94 21.96 7.01
C TYR A 150 23.96 20.69 6.15
N HIS A 151 25.06 19.93 6.24
CA HIS A 151 25.19 18.64 5.55
C HIS A 151 24.16 17.62 6.04
N LEU A 152 23.86 17.57 7.34
CA LEU A 152 22.84 16.68 7.89
C LEU A 152 21.46 16.94 7.27
N ILE A 153 21.02 18.21 7.20
CA ILE A 153 19.73 18.57 6.60
C ILE A 153 19.68 18.19 5.12
N SER A 154 20.72 18.50 4.36
CA SER A 154 20.82 18.11 2.94
C SER A 154 20.78 16.59 2.76
N ASN A 155 21.51 15.84 3.60
CA ASN A 155 21.51 14.38 3.53
C ASN A 155 20.13 13.78 3.85
N LEU A 156 19.42 14.32 4.84
CA LEU A 156 18.05 13.89 5.16
C LEU A 156 17.10 14.15 3.99
N ASP A 157 17.16 15.34 3.38
CA ASP A 157 16.35 15.69 2.21
C ASP A 157 16.64 14.74 1.03
N TYR A 158 17.91 14.43 0.77
CA TYR A 158 18.32 13.53 -0.31
C TYR A 158 17.90 12.08 -0.07
N GLN A 159 18.05 11.62 1.18
CA GLN A 159 17.62 10.30 1.58
C GLN A 159 16.11 10.14 1.40
N LEU A 160 15.31 11.11 1.86
CA LEU A 160 13.86 11.05 1.66
C LEU A 160 13.52 11.06 0.17
N TYR A 161 14.12 11.94 -0.64
CA TYR A 161 13.86 11.99 -2.08
C TYR A 161 14.02 10.62 -2.76
N ARG A 162 15.15 9.94 -2.50
CA ARG A 162 15.41 8.60 -3.04
C ARG A 162 14.40 7.58 -2.51
N ASN A 163 14.10 7.63 -1.22
CA ASN A 163 13.14 6.72 -0.60
C ASN A 163 11.75 6.89 -1.21
N LEU A 164 11.25 8.12 -1.40
CA LEU A 164 9.96 8.38 -2.05
C LEU A 164 9.89 7.79 -3.47
N LYS A 165 10.99 7.87 -4.24
CA LYS A 165 11.09 7.24 -5.56
C LYS A 165 10.95 5.71 -5.47
N LEU A 166 11.70 5.09 -4.57
CA LEU A 166 11.67 3.64 -4.36
C LEU A 166 10.29 3.17 -3.87
N MET A 167 9.68 3.88 -2.93
CA MET A 167 8.33 3.61 -2.43
C MET A 167 7.31 3.57 -3.57
N LEU A 168 7.34 4.55 -4.48
CA LEU A 168 6.44 4.56 -5.64
C LEU A 168 6.71 3.40 -6.61
N MET A 169 7.99 3.07 -6.84
CA MET A 169 8.37 1.93 -7.67
C MET A 169 7.86 0.61 -7.07
N ASP A 170 7.92 0.47 -5.75
CA ASP A 170 7.42 -0.70 -5.03
C ASP A 170 5.90 -0.78 -5.10
N ILE A 171 5.16 0.29 -4.80
CA ILE A 171 3.69 0.31 -4.90
C ILE A 171 3.24 -0.11 -6.30
N LYS A 172 3.84 0.48 -7.34
CA LYS A 172 3.54 0.11 -8.74
C LYS A 172 3.81 -1.38 -8.99
N SER A 173 4.93 -1.90 -8.48
CA SER A 173 5.29 -3.31 -8.63
C SER A 173 4.32 -4.23 -7.87
N TYR A 174 3.89 -3.83 -6.67
CA TYR A 174 2.89 -4.56 -5.88
C TYR A 174 1.54 -4.62 -6.60
N ILE A 175 1.07 -3.50 -7.16
CA ILE A 175 -0.16 -3.47 -7.96
C ILE A 175 -0.07 -4.49 -9.10
N LEU A 176 1.01 -4.47 -9.88
CA LEU A 176 1.20 -5.39 -11.01
C LEU A 176 1.25 -6.86 -10.56
N ARG A 177 1.89 -7.14 -9.42
CA ARG A 177 1.94 -8.49 -8.82
C ARG A 177 0.55 -8.95 -8.40
N ILE A 178 -0.21 -8.13 -7.67
CA ILE A 178 -1.59 -8.43 -7.25
C ILE A 178 -2.45 -8.73 -8.49
N CYS A 179 -2.42 -7.88 -9.52
CA CYS A 179 -3.15 -8.11 -10.76
C CYS A 179 -2.77 -9.44 -11.43
N ASN A 180 -1.47 -9.77 -11.48
CA ASN A 180 -0.97 -11.01 -12.05
C ASN A 180 -1.40 -12.25 -11.23
N ILE A 181 -1.26 -12.20 -9.90
CA ILE A 181 -1.66 -13.28 -8.99
C ILE A 181 -3.16 -13.56 -9.14
N LEU A 182 -3.99 -12.52 -9.04
CA LEU A 182 -5.43 -12.69 -9.12
C LEU A 182 -5.87 -13.16 -10.50
N THR A 183 -5.23 -12.69 -11.58
CA THR A 183 -5.56 -13.13 -12.94
C THR A 183 -5.21 -14.60 -13.18
N LYS A 184 -4.05 -15.07 -12.69
CA LYS A 184 -3.64 -16.47 -12.83
C LYS A 184 -4.46 -17.42 -11.99
N ASN A 185 -4.98 -16.95 -10.85
CA ASN A 185 -5.68 -17.77 -9.88
C ASN A 185 -7.22 -17.57 -9.89
N LYS A 186 -7.78 -16.91 -10.91
CA LYS A 186 -9.25 -16.67 -11.02
C LYS A 186 -10.08 -17.93 -10.84
N ASP A 187 -9.62 -19.05 -11.38
CA ASP A 187 -10.34 -20.33 -11.29
C ASP A 187 -10.32 -20.93 -9.88
N LEU A 188 -9.29 -20.63 -9.06
CA LEU A 188 -9.22 -21.08 -7.67
C LEU A 188 -10.29 -20.39 -6.83
N PHE A 189 -10.50 -19.10 -7.06
CA PHE A 189 -11.54 -18.32 -6.36
C PHE A 189 -12.94 -18.59 -6.91
N ASN A 190 -13.10 -18.79 -8.23
CA ASN A 190 -14.42 -19.04 -8.84
C ASN A 190 -14.98 -20.45 -8.51
N ARG A 191 -14.15 -21.49 -8.39
CA ARG A 191 -14.62 -22.87 -8.10
C ARG A 191 -15.32 -23.00 -6.74
N GLN A 192 -15.05 -22.10 -5.79
CA GLN A 192 -15.61 -22.16 -4.44
C GLN A 192 -17.02 -21.54 -4.34
N SER A 193 -17.41 -20.70 -5.30
CA SER A 193 -18.78 -20.16 -5.40
C SER A 193 -19.84 -21.24 -5.73
N PHE A 194 -19.43 -22.37 -6.31
CA PHE A 194 -20.29 -23.54 -6.52
C PHE A 194 -20.49 -24.39 -5.26
N HIS A 195 -19.55 -24.38 -4.30
CA HIS A 195 -19.70 -25.12 -3.04
C HIS A 195 -20.53 -24.35 -1.99
N HIS A 196 -20.50 -23.01 -2.01
CA HIS A 196 -21.34 -22.19 -1.12
C HIS A 196 -22.85 -22.33 -1.40
N GLN A 197 -23.25 -22.80 -2.58
CA GLN A 197 -24.66 -23.15 -2.85
C GLN A 197 -25.12 -24.43 -2.12
N HIS A 198 -24.19 -25.28 -1.67
CA HIS A 198 -24.52 -26.50 -0.93
C HIS A 198 -24.35 -26.36 0.60
N VAL A 199 -23.60 -25.38 1.09
CA VAL A 199 -23.43 -25.14 2.54
C VAL A 199 -24.59 -24.32 3.13
N ASN A 200 -25.28 -23.50 2.33
CA ASN A 200 -26.53 -22.84 2.73
C ASN A 200 -27.73 -23.81 2.93
N ASN A 201 -27.52 -25.13 2.82
CA ASN A 201 -28.52 -26.15 3.12
C ASN A 201 -28.26 -26.91 4.44
N TYR A 202 -27.30 -26.47 5.25
CA TYR A 202 -26.96 -27.14 6.52
C TYR A 202 -26.92 -26.22 7.75
N PHE A 203 -27.64 -25.10 7.73
CA PHE A 203 -28.04 -24.39 8.94
C PHE A 203 -29.47 -23.87 8.81
#